data_AF-A0A560B5P6-F1
#
_entry.id   AF-A0A560B5P6-F1
#
_cell.length_a   1.000
_cell.length_b   1.000
_cell.length_c   1.000
_cell.angle_alpha   90.00
_cell.angle_beta   90.00
_cell.angle_gamma   90.00
#
_symmetry.space_group_name_H-M   'P 1'
#
loop_
_entity.id
_entity.type
_entity.pdbx_description
1 polymer ?
#
loop_
_entity_poly.entity_id
_entity_poly.type
_entity_poly.pdbx_seq_one_letter_code
_entity_poly.pdbx_strand_id
1 'polypeptide(L)'
;MNSPSLPPPRLAFFVSGLDDSPAGRAAVGVANTLQRWGYGLDVIAPMGGGPLRAALHPGIGQIDLAKRHTGTSVLALARIVSERRPAGLVGVGSDAGLVALAAVRLARQGTPAAVLETALPPGGGVRRALRGWLHPRAAMVLSGAITDPETAPEAAARLVLTAFGFPEEGR
;
A
#
# COMPACT_ATOMS: atom_id res chain seq x y z
N MET A 1 -21.22 -16.66 24.92
CA MET A 1 -20.01 -15.83 25.15
C MET A 1 -19.41 -15.54 23.78
N ASN A 2 -19.74 -14.39 23.18
CA ASN A 2 -19.11 -13.98 21.91
C ASN A 2 -17.84 -13.22 22.27
N SER A 3 -16.68 -13.84 22.12
CA SER A 3 -15.42 -13.09 22.06
C SER A 3 -15.53 -12.10 20.90
N PRO A 4 -15.23 -10.81 21.07
CA PRO A 4 -15.14 -9.91 19.93
C PRO A 4 -14.06 -10.45 19.02
N SER A 5 -14.45 -11.00 17.86
CA SER A 5 -13.52 -11.35 16.80
C SER A 5 -12.83 -10.04 16.42
N LEU A 6 -11.58 -9.87 16.86
CA LEU A 6 -10.76 -8.74 16.41
C LEU A 6 -10.84 -8.73 14.88
N PRO A 7 -11.20 -7.60 14.25
CA PRO A 7 -11.22 -7.53 12.80
C PRO A 7 -9.84 -7.98 12.31
N PRO A 8 -9.76 -8.86 11.30
CA PRO A 8 -8.51 -9.42 10.86
C PRO A 8 -7.52 -8.30 10.51
N PRO A 9 -6.22 -8.47 10.81
CA PRO A 9 -5.21 -7.45 10.55
C PRO A 9 -5.31 -6.98 9.10
N ARG A 10 -5.57 -5.69 8.91
CA ARG A 10 -5.79 -5.10 7.59
C ARG A 10 -4.50 -4.55 7.00
N LEU A 11 -4.28 -4.82 5.73
CA LEU A 11 -3.24 -4.15 4.94
C LEU A 11 -3.79 -2.84 4.38
N ALA A 12 -2.95 -1.82 4.32
CA ALA A 12 -3.28 -0.54 3.70
C ALA A 12 -2.42 -0.32 2.45
N PHE A 13 -3.05 0.09 1.36
CA PHE A 13 -2.37 0.46 0.12
C PHE A 13 -2.54 1.95 -0.09
N PHE A 14 -1.44 2.67 -0.30
CA PHE A 14 -1.45 4.08 -0.67
C PHE A 14 -1.01 4.24 -2.12
N VAL A 15 -1.86 4.86 -2.93
CA VAL A 15 -1.61 5.13 -4.34
C VAL A 15 -1.85 6.62 -4.63
N SER A 16 -1.09 7.19 -5.57
CA SER A 16 -1.23 8.61 -5.96
C SER A 16 -2.61 8.93 -6.56
N GLY A 17 -3.26 7.94 -7.18
CA GLY A 17 -4.60 8.03 -7.74
C GLY A 17 -5.08 6.67 -8.27
N LEU A 18 -6.40 6.52 -8.44
CA LEU A 18 -7.03 5.35 -9.07
C LEU A 18 -7.36 5.62 -10.55
N ASP A 19 -6.43 6.30 -11.23
CA ASP A 19 -6.45 6.51 -12.67
C ASP A 19 -5.86 5.31 -13.42
N ASP A 20 -5.96 5.32 -14.74
CA ASP A 20 -5.40 4.27 -15.60
C ASP A 20 -3.86 4.37 -15.75
N SER A 21 -3.17 4.72 -14.67
CA SER A 21 -1.72 4.68 -14.58
C SER A 21 -1.24 3.27 -14.20
N PRO A 22 0.04 2.92 -14.49
CA PRO A 22 0.62 1.66 -14.04
C PRO A 22 0.52 1.45 -12.53
N ALA A 23 0.67 2.53 -11.75
CA ALA A 23 0.51 2.50 -10.29
C ALA A 23 -0.94 2.19 -9.88
N GLY A 24 -1.92 2.81 -10.55
CA GLY A 24 -3.34 2.55 -10.32
C GLY A 24 -3.72 1.11 -10.66
N ARG A 25 -3.33 0.61 -11.84
CA ARG A 25 -3.63 -0.76 -12.29
C ARG A 25 -2.99 -1.81 -11.37
N ALA A 26 -1.71 -1.62 -11.01
CA ALA A 26 -1.03 -2.50 -10.05
C ALA A 26 -1.70 -2.50 -8.68
N ALA A 27 -2.07 -1.32 -8.15
CA ALA A 27 -2.72 -1.22 -6.85
C ALA A 27 -4.06 -1.97 -6.83
N VAL A 28 -4.89 -1.78 -7.86
CA VAL A 28 -6.19 -2.47 -7.96
C VAL A 28 -6.03 -3.96 -8.18
N GLY A 29 -5.13 -4.38 -9.08
CA GLY A 29 -4.86 -5.79 -9.35
C GLY A 29 -4.43 -6.55 -8.09
N VAL A 30 -3.43 -6.02 -7.38
CA VAL A 30 -2.92 -6.63 -6.14
C VAL A 30 -3.97 -6.62 -5.04
N ALA A 31 -4.66 -5.49 -4.82
CA ALA A 31 -5.68 -5.40 -3.78
C ALA A 31 -6.85 -6.36 -4.02
N ASN A 32 -7.34 -6.48 -5.26
CA ASN A 32 -8.36 -7.45 -5.61
C ASN A 32 -7.90 -8.89 -5.41
N THR A 33 -6.65 -9.21 -5.77
CA THR A 33 -6.10 -10.55 -5.54
C THR A 33 -6.02 -10.89 -4.05
N LEU A 34 -5.48 -9.99 -3.23
CA LEU A 34 -5.40 -10.20 -1.78
C LEU A 34 -6.80 -10.32 -1.15
N GLN A 35 -7.76 -9.51 -1.61
CA GLN A 35 -9.15 -9.62 -1.16
C GLN A 35 -9.79 -10.96 -1.53
N ARG A 36 -9.54 -11.48 -2.74
CA ARG A 36 -9.98 -12.83 -3.16
C ARG A 36 -9.36 -13.93 -2.32
N TRP A 37 -8.15 -13.72 -1.78
CA TRP A 37 -7.50 -14.63 -0.85
C TRP A 37 -7.94 -14.44 0.61
N GLY A 38 -8.93 -13.60 0.88
CA GLY A 38 -9.51 -13.42 2.21
C GLY A 38 -8.85 -12.34 3.07
N TYR A 39 -7.88 -11.59 2.54
CA TYR A 39 -7.24 -10.51 3.30
C TYR A 39 -8.11 -9.26 3.34
N GLY A 40 -8.23 -8.66 4.52
CA GLY A 40 -8.88 -7.36 4.69
C GLY A 40 -7.95 -6.23 4.22
N LEU A 41 -8.41 -5.38 3.30
CA LEU A 41 -7.60 -4.31 2.74
C LEU A 41 -8.33 -2.97 2.72
N ASP A 42 -7.55 -1.90 2.90
CA ASP A 42 -7.98 -0.54 2.62
C ASP A 42 -7.08 0.05 1.50
N VAL A 43 -7.67 0.61 0.46
CA VAL A 43 -6.99 1.39 -0.57
C VAL A 43 -7.22 2.88 -0.29
N ILE A 44 -6.12 3.61 -0.14
CA ILE A 44 -6.07 5.00 0.26
C ILE A 44 -5.54 5.83 -0.90
N ALA A 45 -6.28 6.85 -1.32
CA ALA A 45 -5.87 7.79 -2.35
C ALA A 45 -6.01 9.25 -1.85
N PRO A 46 -5.16 10.18 -2.31
CA PRO A 46 -5.31 11.61 -2.02
C PRO A 46 -6.69 12.16 -2.42
N MET A 47 -7.15 11.83 -3.62
CA MET A 47 -8.50 12.15 -4.12
C MET A 47 -9.22 10.88 -4.55
N GLY A 48 -10.51 10.80 -4.24
CA GLY A 48 -11.35 9.63 -4.50
C GLY A 48 -11.87 9.44 -5.91
N GLY A 49 -11.21 10.03 -6.90
CA GLY A 49 -11.60 9.91 -8.29
C GLY A 49 -10.82 8.84 -9.04
N GLY A 50 -11.38 8.40 -10.17
CA GLY A 50 -10.65 7.63 -11.18
C GLY A 50 -11.43 6.42 -11.69
N PRO A 51 -11.26 6.06 -12.97
CA PRO A 51 -11.98 4.95 -13.62
C PRO A 51 -11.75 3.60 -12.91
N LEU A 52 -10.59 3.40 -12.28
CA LEU A 52 -10.26 2.13 -11.64
C LEU A 52 -10.94 1.95 -10.27
N ARG A 53 -11.58 2.99 -9.73
CA ARG A 53 -12.32 2.89 -8.46
C ARG A 53 -13.45 1.86 -8.53
N ALA A 54 -14.16 1.82 -9.66
CA ALA A 54 -15.23 0.85 -9.90
C ALA A 54 -14.71 -0.57 -10.09
N ALA A 55 -13.42 -0.75 -10.38
CA ALA A 55 -12.79 -2.06 -10.54
C ALA A 55 -12.34 -2.67 -9.21
N LEU A 56 -12.35 -1.92 -8.10
CA LEU A 56 -12.06 -2.47 -6.78
C LEU A 56 -13.22 -3.32 -6.26
N HIS A 57 -12.89 -4.47 -5.69
CA HIS A 57 -13.85 -5.34 -5.04
C HIS A 57 -14.59 -4.58 -3.91
N PRO A 58 -15.92 -4.73 -3.75
CA PRO A 58 -16.71 -3.96 -2.78
C PRO A 58 -16.33 -4.22 -1.32
N GLY A 59 -15.66 -5.35 -1.04
CA GLY A 59 -15.11 -5.67 0.28
C GLY A 59 -13.84 -4.88 0.65
N ILE A 60 -13.23 -4.18 -0.30
CA ILE A 60 -12.03 -3.35 -0.07
C ILE A 60 -12.48 -1.97 0.40
N GLY A 61 -11.96 -1.53 1.55
CA GLY A 61 -12.23 -0.19 2.06
C GLY A 61 -11.59 0.86 1.17
N GLN A 62 -12.35 1.82 0.67
CA GLN A 62 -11.82 2.92 -0.15
C GLN A 62 -11.78 4.19 0.71
N ILE A 63 -10.59 4.76 0.90
CA ILE A 63 -10.38 5.92 1.77
C ILE A 63 -9.82 7.08 0.96
N ASP A 64 -10.54 8.19 0.97
CA ASP A 64 -10.13 9.41 0.29
C ASP A 64 -9.65 10.42 1.31
N LEU A 65 -8.41 10.91 1.13
CA LEU A 65 -7.84 11.88 2.07
C LEU A 65 -8.34 13.32 1.85
N ALA A 66 -9.15 13.53 0.80
CA ALA A 66 -9.63 14.83 0.34
C ALA A 66 -8.47 15.84 0.14
N LYS A 67 -7.33 15.37 -0.38
CA LYS A 67 -6.13 16.17 -0.64
C LYS A 67 -5.86 16.26 -2.13
N ARG A 68 -5.67 17.49 -2.62
CA ARG A 68 -5.41 17.79 -4.03
C ARG A 68 -4.04 17.30 -4.52
N HIS A 69 -3.08 17.08 -3.61
CA HIS A 69 -1.71 16.69 -3.95
C HIS A 69 -1.17 15.59 -3.04
N THR A 70 -0.60 14.54 -3.63
CA THR A 70 0.03 13.38 -2.96
C THR A 70 1.08 13.79 -1.93
N GLY A 71 1.91 14.80 -2.23
CA GLY A 71 2.93 15.30 -1.30
C GLY A 71 2.37 15.93 -0.02
N THR A 72 1.15 16.47 -0.06
CA THR A 72 0.47 17.05 1.12
C THR A 72 -0.32 16.02 1.93
N SER A 73 -0.39 14.77 1.44
CA SER A 73 -1.15 13.70 2.06
C SER A 73 -0.44 13.04 3.23
N VAL A 74 0.85 13.31 3.45
CA VAL A 74 1.67 12.63 4.48
C VAL A 74 1.04 12.71 5.87
N LEU A 75 0.57 13.90 6.29
CA LEU A 75 -0.04 14.08 7.62
C LEU A 75 -1.40 13.38 7.73
N ALA A 76 -2.21 13.46 6.67
CA ALA A 76 -3.51 12.80 6.63
C ALA A 76 -3.35 11.26 6.64
N LEU A 77 -2.38 10.75 5.88
CA LEU A 77 -2.03 9.33 5.86
C LEU A 77 -1.46 8.88 7.20
N ALA A 78 -0.59 9.66 7.85
CA ALA A 78 -0.04 9.36 9.17
C ALA A 78 -1.15 9.26 10.24
N ARG A 79 -2.17 10.13 10.14
CA ARG A 79 -3.37 10.08 10.98
C ARG A 79 -4.15 8.80 10.74
N ILE A 80 -4.45 8.45 9.48
CA ILE A 80 -5.15 7.20 9.14
C ILE A 80 -4.39 5.97 9.62
N VAL A 81 -3.07 5.92 9.43
CA VAL A 81 -2.22 4.82 9.92
C VAL A 81 -2.29 4.74 11.45
N SER A 82 -2.30 5.88 12.13
CA SER A 82 -2.37 5.94 13.59
C SER A 82 -3.73 5.52 14.16
N GLU A 83 -4.82 5.86 13.46
CA GLU A 83 -6.20 5.55 13.85
C GLU A 83 -6.57 4.10 13.52
N ARG A 84 -6.23 3.62 12.32
CA ARG A 84 -6.59 2.28 11.83
C ARG A 84 -5.59 1.20 12.18
N ARG A 85 -4.34 1.58 12.50
CA ARG A 85 -3.24 0.66 12.83
C ARG A 85 -3.16 -0.52 11.86
N PRO A 86 -3.00 -0.26 10.54
CA PRO A 86 -2.87 -1.35 9.59
C PRO A 86 -1.64 -2.18 9.94
N ALA A 87 -1.72 -3.48 9.65
CA ALA A 87 -0.63 -4.40 9.91
C ALA A 87 0.56 -4.20 8.95
N GLY A 88 0.33 -3.51 7.84
CA GLY A 88 1.36 -3.05 6.91
C GLY A 88 0.82 -1.96 5.99
N LEU A 89 1.68 -1.02 5.61
CA LEU A 89 1.36 0.01 4.61
C LEU A 89 2.21 -0.18 3.36
N VAL A 90 1.57 -0.31 2.19
CA VAL A 90 2.23 -0.42 0.89
C VAL A 90 2.03 0.86 0.10
N GLY A 91 3.10 1.58 -0.23
CA GLY A 91 3.04 2.66 -1.22
C GLY A 91 3.25 2.11 -2.63
N VAL A 92 2.30 2.32 -3.54
CA VAL A 92 2.36 1.82 -4.92
C VAL A 92 2.84 2.91 -5.87
N GLY A 93 4.03 2.71 -6.44
CA GLY A 93 4.76 3.71 -7.22
C GLY A 93 5.71 4.56 -6.36
N SER A 94 6.62 5.29 -7.02
CA SER A 94 7.73 5.97 -6.35
C SER A 94 7.30 7.07 -5.36
N ASP A 95 6.45 8.01 -5.80
CA ASP A 95 6.01 9.12 -4.95
C ASP A 95 5.12 8.66 -3.81
N ALA A 96 4.21 7.73 -4.10
CA ALA A 96 3.35 7.12 -3.09
C ALA A 96 4.18 6.33 -2.06
N GLY A 97 5.23 5.64 -2.51
CA GLY A 97 6.21 4.98 -1.65
C GLY A 97 6.86 5.94 -0.65
N LEU A 98 7.37 7.08 -1.12
CA LEU A 98 7.99 8.09 -0.25
C LEU A 98 6.99 8.64 0.78
N VAL A 99 5.77 8.93 0.35
CA VAL A 99 4.70 9.44 1.24
C VAL A 99 4.29 8.39 2.28
N ALA A 100 4.18 7.12 1.90
CA ALA A 100 3.88 6.01 2.81
C ALA A 100 4.95 5.85 3.90
N LEU A 101 6.22 5.90 3.50
CA LEU A 101 7.36 5.82 4.43
C LEU A 101 7.36 7.00 5.42
N ALA A 102 7.15 8.21 4.91
CA ALA A 102 7.05 9.40 5.74
C ALA A 102 5.87 9.32 6.70
N ALA A 103 4.71 8.84 6.25
CA ALA A 103 3.51 8.72 7.06
C ALA A 103 3.68 7.73 8.22
N VAL A 104 4.25 6.55 7.98
CA VAL A 104 4.54 5.56 9.03
C VAL A 104 5.52 6.11 10.06
N ARG A 105 6.55 6.83 9.61
CA ARG A 105 7.53 7.46 10.51
C ARG A 105 6.91 8.54 11.38
N LEU A 106 5.96 9.32 10.84
CA LEU A 106 5.21 10.32 11.60
C LEU A 106 4.17 9.70 12.53
N ALA A 107 3.56 8.58 12.14
CA ALA A 107 2.61 7.85 12.97
C ALA A 107 3.26 7.28 14.25
N ARG A 108 4.55 6.91 14.19
CA ARG A 108 5.35 6.41 15.33
C ARG A 108 4.76 5.17 16.03
N GLN A 109 3.92 4.39 15.34
CA GLN A 109 3.23 3.23 15.93
C GLN A 109 3.89 1.87 15.61
N GLY A 110 5.01 1.87 14.88
CA GLY A 110 5.71 0.63 14.53
C GLY A 110 5.10 -0.15 13.36
N THR A 111 4.07 0.39 12.69
CA THR A 111 3.54 -0.17 11.44
C THR A 111 4.66 -0.34 10.41
N PRO A 112 4.92 -1.54 9.87
CA PRO A 112 5.90 -1.71 8.80
C PRO A 112 5.39 -1.10 7.49
N ALA A 113 6.31 -0.58 6.67
CA ALA A 113 6.00 -0.05 5.35
C ALA A 113 6.76 -0.79 4.25
N ALA A 114 6.13 -0.93 3.09
CA ALA A 114 6.75 -1.43 1.88
C ALA A 114 6.45 -0.47 0.71
N VAL A 115 7.31 -0.51 -0.31
CA VAL A 115 7.11 0.23 -1.57
C VAL A 115 7.01 -0.79 -2.70
N LEU A 116 5.91 -0.78 -3.43
CA LEU A 116 5.73 -1.58 -4.64
C LEU A 116 6.06 -0.72 -5.86
N GLU A 117 7.19 -1.01 -6.52
CA GLU A 117 7.60 -0.29 -7.73
C GLU A 117 6.90 -0.88 -8.96
N THR A 118 6.19 -0.04 -9.73
CA THR A 118 5.41 -0.47 -10.91
C THR A 118 6.13 -0.19 -12.24
N ALA A 119 7.26 0.51 -12.19
CA ALA A 119 8.24 0.68 -13.26
C ALA A 119 9.55 1.19 -12.63
N LEU A 120 10.70 0.87 -13.21
CA LEU A 120 11.96 1.51 -12.82
C LEU A 120 11.87 3.00 -13.20
N PRO A 121 11.86 3.97 -12.27
CA PRO A 121 12.03 5.35 -12.66
C PRO A 121 13.46 5.52 -13.23
N PRO A 122 13.67 6.37 -14.25
CA PRO A 122 15.01 6.84 -14.58
C PRO A 122 15.51 7.68 -13.39
N GLY A 123 16.21 7.02 -12.47
CA GLY A 123 16.75 7.64 -11.27
C GLY A 123 16.21 6.98 -10.00
N GLY A 124 17.06 6.19 -9.34
CA GLY A 124 16.81 5.51 -8.06
C GLY A 124 16.65 6.43 -6.85
N GLY A 125 15.84 7.49 -6.97
CA GLY A 125 15.56 8.47 -5.92
C GLY A 125 14.92 7.83 -4.68
N VAL A 126 14.02 6.84 -4.86
CA VAL A 126 13.42 6.07 -3.77
C VAL A 126 14.49 5.30 -3.00
N ARG A 127 15.34 4.52 -3.69
CA ARG A 127 16.47 3.80 -3.09
C ARG A 127 17.46 4.74 -2.38
N ARG A 128 17.69 5.95 -2.91
CA ARG A 128 18.60 6.95 -2.32
C ARG A 128 18.00 7.60 -1.07
N ALA A 129 16.72 7.97 -1.11
CA ALA A 129 15.99 8.51 0.04
C ALA A 129 15.89 7.47 1.17
N LEU A 130 15.63 6.20 0.81
CA LEU A 130 15.64 5.07 1.73
C LEU A 130 17.00 4.89 2.42
N ARG A 131 18.11 4.92 1.68
CA ARG A 131 19.47 4.80 2.24
C ARG A 131 19.81 5.90 3.25
N GLY A 132 19.29 7.12 3.06
CA GLY A 132 19.56 8.25 3.96
C GLY A 132 18.69 8.28 5.21
N TRP A 133 17.60 7.52 5.26
CA TRP A 133 16.53 7.71 6.26
C TRP A 133 16.21 6.45 7.09
N LEU A 134 16.77 5.29 6.72
CA LEU A 134 16.45 3.99 7.30
C LEU A 134 16.98 3.79 8.73
N HIS A 135 16.06 3.66 9.68
CA HIS A 135 16.21 2.75 10.82
C HIS A 135 15.97 1.30 10.29
N PRO A 136 16.67 0.26 10.77
CA PRO A 136 16.66 -1.10 10.21
C PRO A 136 15.33 -1.88 10.17
N ARG A 137 14.18 -1.30 10.54
CA ARG A 137 12.93 -2.04 10.79
C ARG A 137 11.73 -1.71 9.88
N ALA A 138 11.78 -0.65 9.07
CA ALA A 138 10.52 -0.04 8.62
C ALA A 138 10.27 0.02 7.11
N ALA A 139 11.26 -0.23 6.24
CA ALA A 139 11.06 -0.05 4.80
C ALA A 139 11.58 -1.22 3.98
N MET A 140 10.70 -1.85 3.21
CA MET A 140 11.08 -2.85 2.22
C MET A 140 10.70 -2.39 0.82
N VAL A 141 11.61 -2.51 -0.13
CA VAL A 141 11.32 -2.22 -1.53
C VAL A 141 10.98 -3.52 -2.21
N LEU A 142 9.72 -3.65 -2.63
CA LEU A 142 9.23 -4.70 -3.50
C LEU A 142 9.46 -4.23 -4.93
N SER A 143 10.69 -4.45 -5.41
CA SER A 143 11.03 -4.21 -6.81
C SER A 143 10.64 -5.46 -7.58
N GLY A 144 9.83 -5.31 -8.62
CA GLY A 144 9.36 -6.37 -9.51
C GLY A 144 10.48 -6.98 -10.37
N ALA A 145 11.63 -7.34 -9.78
CA ALA A 145 12.76 -7.93 -10.48
C ALA A 145 12.42 -9.28 -11.15
N ILE A 146 11.19 -9.78 -11.01
CA ILE A 146 10.70 -11.01 -11.65
C ILE A 146 9.32 -10.82 -12.32
N THR A 147 8.54 -9.76 -12.02
CA THR A 147 7.17 -9.58 -12.54
C THR A 147 6.73 -8.12 -12.51
N ASP A 148 6.15 -7.64 -13.61
CA ASP A 148 5.43 -6.37 -13.64
C ASP A 148 4.09 -6.55 -12.88
N PRO A 149 3.86 -5.80 -11.78
CA PRO A 149 2.66 -5.99 -10.95
C PRO A 149 1.35 -5.69 -11.70
N GLU A 150 1.41 -5.02 -12.85
CA GLU A 150 0.28 -4.87 -13.77
C GLU A 150 -0.10 -6.20 -14.45
N THR A 151 0.91 -6.99 -14.84
CA THR A 151 0.73 -8.21 -15.65
C THR A 151 0.68 -9.49 -14.81
N ALA A 152 1.13 -9.44 -13.56
CA ALA A 152 1.13 -10.58 -12.63
C ALA A 152 0.75 -10.15 -11.19
N PRO A 153 -0.50 -9.73 -10.96
CA PRO A 153 -0.95 -9.24 -9.66
C PRO A 153 -0.88 -10.31 -8.55
N GLU A 154 -1.01 -11.60 -8.88
CA GLU A 154 -0.84 -12.72 -7.94
C GLU A 154 0.58 -12.83 -7.41
N ALA A 155 1.59 -12.70 -8.28
CA ALA A 155 2.99 -12.75 -7.84
C ALA A 155 3.32 -11.56 -6.94
N ALA A 156 2.84 -10.36 -7.30
CA ALA A 156 3.00 -9.16 -6.48
C ALA A 156 2.26 -9.27 -5.13
N ALA A 157 1.07 -9.86 -5.10
CA ALA A 157 0.33 -10.14 -3.87
C ALA A 157 1.10 -11.08 -2.93
N ARG A 158 1.70 -12.16 -3.45
CA ARG A 158 2.57 -13.06 -2.65
C ARG A 158 3.79 -12.35 -2.08
N LEU A 159 4.42 -11.48 -2.87
CA LEU A 159 5.54 -10.66 -2.41
C LEU A 159 5.10 -9.73 -1.27
N VAL A 160 3.92 -9.11 -1.37
CA VAL A 160 3.35 -8.27 -0.30
C VAL A 160 3.11 -9.10 0.97
N LEU A 161 2.51 -10.29 0.87
CA LEU A 161 2.25 -11.13 2.04
C LEU A 161 3.55 -11.59 2.70
N THR A 162 4.51 -12.09 1.90
CA THR A 162 5.84 -12.47 2.37
C THR A 162 6.53 -11.30 3.06
N ALA A 163 6.37 -10.09 2.51
CA ALA A 163 7.00 -8.90 3.04
C ALA A 163 6.53 -8.53 4.46
N PHE A 164 5.26 -8.78 4.75
CA PHE A 164 4.67 -8.52 6.07
C PHE A 164 4.58 -9.79 6.95
N GLY A 165 5.09 -10.93 6.48
CA GLY A 165 5.05 -12.20 7.21
C GLY A 165 3.66 -12.82 7.31
N PHE A 166 2.75 -12.49 6.39
CA PHE A 166 1.44 -13.15 6.31
C PHE A 166 1.54 -14.50 5.58
N PRO A 167 0.70 -15.49 5.95
CA PRO A 167 0.58 -16.73 5.17
C PRO A 167 0.11 -16.42 3.73
N GLU A 168 0.27 -17.33 2.78
CA GLU A 168 -0.21 -17.07 1.41
C GLU A 168 -1.74 -17.22 1.27
N GLU A 169 -2.38 -17.92 2.20
CA GLU A 169 -3.82 -18.18 2.21
C GLU A 169 -4.47 -17.50 3.43
N GLY A 170 -5.42 -16.57 3.18
CA GLY A 170 -6.23 -15.97 4.23
C GLY A 170 -7.25 -17.00 4.70
N ARG A 171 -7.17 -17.37 5.98
CA ARG A 171 -8.08 -18.32 6.62
C ARG A 171 -9.48 -17.71 6.81
#